data_AF-A0A4Y1S1K8-F1
#
_entry.id   AF-A0A4Y1S1K8-F1
#
_cell.length_a   1.000
_cell.length_b   1.000
_cell.length_c   1.000
_cell.angle_alpha   90.00
_cell.angle_beta   90.00
_cell.angle_gamma   90.00
#
_symmetry.space_group_name_H-M   'P 1'
#
loop_
_entity.id
_entity.type
_entity.pdbx_description
1 polymer ?
#
loop_
_entity_poly.entity_id
_entity_poly.type
_entity_poly.pdbx_seq_one_letter_code
_entity_poly.pdbx_strand_id
1 'polypeptide(L)'
;MVSAINHNKPYFISARRLRCSNIAVSQDEEWKTATATYSKETDGSIITEGACGYGDLHKISYGKHSAGLSGILFNKGSTCGACYELRCVDHILWCLLGSPSVTLTATDFCPPNYGLSKDYGGWCNFPKEHFEMSEAAFAEIAKRKADIVPVQYKRVKCERSGG
;
A
#
# COMPACT_ATOMS: atom_id res chain seq x y z
N MET A 1 32.62 -34.57 69.25
CA MET A 1 33.84 -34.50 68.43
C MET A 1 33.82 -33.17 67.67
N VAL A 2 34.79 -32.30 68.01
CA VAL A 2 35.59 -31.36 67.17
C VAL A 2 35.27 -31.44 65.65
N SER A 3 35.15 -30.40 64.82
CA SER A 3 35.52 -28.97 64.87
C SER A 3 34.75 -28.20 63.79
N ALA A 4 34.71 -26.87 63.95
CA ALA A 4 34.31 -25.89 62.95
C ALA A 4 35.16 -25.90 61.68
N ILE A 5 34.59 -25.52 60.53
CA ILE A 5 35.31 -24.71 59.54
C ILE A 5 34.35 -23.67 58.94
N ASN A 6 34.65 -22.43 59.25
CA ASN A 6 34.11 -21.21 58.70
C ASN A 6 34.95 -20.85 57.47
N HIS A 7 34.35 -20.59 56.29
CA HIS A 7 35.05 -19.88 55.21
C HIS A 7 34.13 -18.87 54.52
N ASN A 8 34.36 -17.65 54.94
CA ASN A 8 33.98 -16.37 54.37
C ASN A 8 34.65 -16.15 52.99
N LYS A 9 33.87 -15.82 51.95
CA LYS A 9 34.23 -14.86 50.89
C LYS A 9 33.05 -14.54 49.97
N PRO A 10 32.53 -13.30 49.94
CA PRO A 10 31.60 -12.87 48.91
C PRO A 10 32.39 -12.52 47.63
N TYR A 11 32.10 -13.21 46.53
CA TYR A 11 32.49 -12.76 45.20
C TYR A 11 31.56 -11.60 44.82
N PHE A 12 32.06 -10.37 44.90
CA PHE A 12 31.39 -9.18 44.37
C PHE A 12 31.36 -9.27 42.83
N ILE A 13 30.24 -9.73 42.27
CA ILE A 13 29.95 -9.55 40.84
C ILE A 13 29.32 -8.17 40.69
N SER A 14 30.08 -7.23 40.15
CA SER A 14 29.59 -5.89 39.78
C SER A 14 28.48 -6.03 38.74
N ALA A 15 27.23 -5.77 39.14
CA ALA A 15 26.10 -5.70 38.25
C ALA A 15 26.20 -4.43 37.39
N ARG A 16 26.87 -4.53 36.23
CA ARG A 16 26.77 -3.51 35.19
C ARG A 16 25.32 -3.47 34.70
N ARG A 17 24.62 -2.36 34.98
CA ARG A 17 23.32 -2.05 34.37
C ARG A 17 23.47 -2.03 32.86
N LEU A 18 22.99 -3.08 32.18
CA LEU A 18 22.75 -3.06 30.76
C LEU A 18 21.59 -2.06 30.52
N ARG A 19 21.90 -0.94 29.84
CA ARG A 19 20.85 -0.07 29.31
C ARG A 19 20.11 -0.85 28.24
N CYS A 20 18.82 -1.09 28.46
CA CYS A 20 17.92 -1.48 27.39
C CYS A 20 17.77 -0.26 26.48
N SER A 21 18.44 -0.27 25.33
CA SER A 21 18.16 0.69 24.27
C SER A 21 16.75 0.41 23.75
N ASN A 22 15.86 1.40 23.79
CA ASN A 22 14.59 1.32 23.09
C ASN A 22 14.87 1.21 21.59
N ILE A 23 14.80 0.00 21.05
CA ILE A 23 14.80 -0.22 19.61
C ILE A 23 13.41 0.24 19.14
N ALA A 24 13.33 1.44 18.58
CA ALA A 24 12.19 1.83 17.78
C ALA A 24 12.16 0.89 16.56
N VAL A 25 11.29 -0.11 16.59
CA VAL A 25 10.98 -0.92 15.43
C VAL A 25 10.36 0.03 14.40
N SER A 26 11.12 0.37 13.37
CA SER A 26 10.54 0.85 12.11
C SER A 26 9.61 -0.27 11.64
N GLN A 27 8.30 -0.09 11.80
CA GLN A 27 7.30 -0.93 11.14
C GLN A 27 7.49 -0.67 9.64
N ASP A 28 8.39 -1.43 9.01
CA ASP A 28 8.37 -1.57 7.56
C ASP A 28 7.04 -2.29 7.28
N GLU A 29 6.02 -1.52 6.92
CA GLU A 29 4.68 -2.04 6.63
C GLU A 29 4.82 -3.18 5.62
N GLU A 30 4.39 -4.38 6.03
CA GLU A 30 4.49 -5.58 5.22
C GLU A 30 3.75 -5.39 3.89
N TRP A 31 4.40 -5.77 2.79
CA TRP A 31 3.80 -5.74 1.47
C TRP A 31 2.61 -6.71 1.42
N LYS A 32 1.43 -6.18 1.08
CA LYS A 32 0.20 -6.94 0.88
C LYS A 32 -0.03 -7.19 -0.60
N THR A 33 -0.70 -8.28 -0.94
CA THR A 33 -1.01 -8.62 -2.34
C THR A 33 -2.38 -8.10 -2.74
N ALA A 34 -2.47 -7.49 -3.91
CA ALA A 34 -3.71 -7.04 -4.53
C ALA A 34 -3.64 -7.21 -6.04
N THR A 35 -4.63 -6.67 -6.73
CA THR A 35 -4.61 -6.55 -8.20
C THR A 35 -4.79 -5.10 -8.61
N ALA A 36 -4.33 -4.75 -9.81
CA ALA A 36 -4.51 -3.42 -10.36
C ALA A 36 -4.95 -3.46 -11.82
N THR A 37 -5.89 -2.58 -12.16
CA THR A 37 -6.22 -2.18 -13.54
C THR A 37 -5.90 -0.71 -13.72
N TYR A 38 -6.20 -0.17 -14.89
CA TYR A 38 -6.12 1.26 -15.12
C TYR A 38 -7.36 1.76 -15.87
N SER A 39 -7.82 2.96 -15.52
CA SER A 39 -8.82 3.67 -16.32
C SER A 39 -8.10 4.47 -17.40
N LYS A 40 -8.62 4.43 -18.62
CA LYS A 40 -8.15 5.33 -19.69
C LYS A 40 -8.63 6.73 -19.37
N GLU A 41 -7.82 7.75 -19.67
CA GLU A 41 -8.16 9.16 -19.34
C GLU A 41 -9.52 9.61 -19.94
N THR A 42 -10.06 8.90 -20.93
CA THR A 42 -11.39 9.13 -21.50
C THR A 42 -12.56 8.69 -20.62
N ASP A 43 -12.34 7.90 -19.56
CA ASP A 43 -13.41 7.27 -18.77
C ASP A 43 -13.92 8.11 -17.59
N GLY A 44 -13.46 9.36 -17.42
CA GLY A 44 -14.11 10.45 -16.66
C GLY A 44 -14.44 10.26 -15.16
N SER A 45 -14.50 9.04 -14.66
CA SER A 45 -15.00 8.63 -13.34
C SER A 45 -14.06 9.07 -12.23
N ILE A 46 -12.76 8.82 -12.41
CA ILE A 46 -11.72 9.28 -11.49
C ILE A 46 -11.58 10.81 -11.55
N ILE A 47 -11.87 11.41 -12.70
CA ILE A 47 -11.37 12.75 -13.06
C ILE A 47 -12.32 13.88 -12.66
N THR A 48 -13.63 13.63 -12.62
CA THR A 48 -14.61 14.73 -12.52
C THR A 48 -15.16 14.96 -11.11
N GLU A 49 -15.51 13.92 -10.35
CA GLU A 49 -15.98 14.02 -8.96
C GLU A 49 -15.74 12.69 -8.21
N GLY A 50 -14.48 12.32 -7.98
CA GLY A 50 -14.17 11.06 -7.29
C GLY A 50 -14.86 10.95 -5.93
N ALA A 51 -15.17 9.74 -5.48
CA ALA A 51 -15.95 9.43 -4.27
C ALA A 51 -15.39 10.01 -2.96
N CYS A 52 -14.16 10.55 -2.98
CA CYS A 52 -13.56 11.29 -1.88
C CYS A 52 -13.92 12.78 -1.83
N GLY A 53 -14.69 13.30 -2.80
CA GLY A 53 -15.23 14.66 -2.77
C GLY A 53 -14.18 15.76 -2.99
N TYR A 54 -13.06 15.45 -3.63
CA TYR A 54 -11.98 16.42 -3.87
C TYR A 54 -12.26 17.41 -5.02
N GLY A 55 -13.38 17.26 -5.74
CA GLY A 55 -13.68 18.05 -6.95
C GLY A 55 -12.82 17.62 -8.15
N ASP A 56 -12.57 18.55 -9.07
CA ASP A 56 -11.80 18.31 -10.30
C ASP A 56 -10.34 17.92 -9.99
N LEU A 57 -10.01 16.64 -10.21
CA LEU A 57 -8.68 16.10 -9.95
C LEU A 57 -7.62 16.54 -10.99
N HIS A 58 -7.98 17.21 -12.10
CA HIS A 58 -6.99 17.85 -12.97
C HIS A 58 -6.40 19.11 -12.34
N LYS A 59 -7.16 19.80 -11.48
CA LYS A 59 -6.71 21.03 -10.81
C LYS A 59 -5.87 20.77 -9.56
N ILE A 60 -5.94 19.54 -9.04
CA ILE A 60 -5.18 19.10 -7.87
C ILE A 60 -4.13 18.12 -8.37
N SER A 61 -2.87 18.26 -7.94
CA SER A 61 -1.74 17.43 -8.41
C SER A 61 -1.89 15.90 -8.23
N TYR A 62 -3.03 15.40 -7.73
CA TYR A 62 -3.35 13.98 -7.65
C TYR A 62 -3.57 13.31 -9.02
N GLY A 63 -3.94 14.06 -10.06
CA GLY A 63 -4.39 13.50 -11.35
C GLY A 63 -3.39 12.61 -12.12
N LYS A 64 -2.09 12.64 -11.82
CA LYS A 64 -1.09 11.75 -12.45
C LYS A 64 -0.89 10.44 -11.68
N HIS A 65 -1.14 10.44 -10.37
CA HIS A 65 -0.87 9.32 -9.47
C HIS A 65 -2.04 9.11 -8.52
N SER A 66 -3.21 8.92 -9.10
CA SER A 66 -4.47 8.61 -8.38
C SER A 66 -4.88 7.16 -8.55
N ALA A 67 -5.70 6.67 -7.62
CA ALA A 67 -6.43 5.42 -7.77
C ALA A 67 -7.82 5.44 -7.12
N GLY A 68 -8.74 4.70 -7.73
CA GLY A 68 -9.97 4.20 -7.13
C GLY A 68 -9.71 2.90 -6.37
N LEU A 69 -10.25 2.79 -5.15
CA LEU A 69 -10.06 1.61 -4.31
C LEU A 69 -11.30 0.71 -4.31
N SER A 70 -11.11 -0.62 -4.29
CA SER A 70 -12.22 -1.56 -4.07
C SER A 70 -12.85 -1.40 -2.69
N GLY A 71 -14.05 -1.94 -2.47
CA GLY A 71 -14.80 -1.77 -1.21
C GLY A 71 -14.02 -2.13 0.07
N ILE A 72 -13.19 -3.17 0.03
CA ILE A 72 -12.34 -3.55 1.19
C ILE A 72 -11.31 -2.47 1.49
N LEU A 73 -10.65 -1.94 0.46
CA LEU A 73 -9.59 -0.94 0.61
C LEU A 73 -10.13 0.46 0.86
N PHE A 74 -11.26 0.81 0.23
CA PHE A 74 -11.92 2.10 0.40
C PHE A 74 -12.51 2.28 1.79
N ASN A 75 -12.97 1.18 2.42
CA ASN A 75 -13.52 1.14 3.77
C ASN A 75 -14.49 2.31 4.06
N LYS A 76 -15.54 2.43 3.24
CA LYS A 76 -16.56 3.50 3.35
C LYS A 76 -15.96 4.92 3.34
N GLY A 77 -14.88 5.13 2.61
CA GLY A 77 -14.21 6.43 2.44
C GLY A 77 -13.21 6.76 3.54
N SER A 78 -13.02 5.90 4.54
CA SER A 78 -12.05 6.17 5.61
C SER A 78 -10.60 6.23 5.13
N THR A 79 -10.33 5.79 3.90
CA THR A 79 -9.00 5.72 3.30
C THR A 79 -8.79 6.75 2.20
N CYS A 80 -9.77 7.63 1.96
CA CYS A 80 -9.62 8.79 1.09
C CYS A 80 -8.40 9.64 1.48
N GLY A 81 -7.60 10.01 0.49
CA GLY A 81 -6.38 10.81 0.65
C GLY A 81 -5.19 10.03 1.22
N ALA A 82 -5.33 8.74 1.49
CA ALA A 82 -4.20 7.91 1.87
C ALA A 82 -3.28 7.61 0.69
N CYS A 83 -1.99 7.44 0.98
CA CYS A 83 -1.02 7.08 -0.03
C CYS A 83 -0.52 5.65 0.10
N TYR A 84 -0.30 5.05 -1.05
CA TYR A 84 0.12 3.66 -1.18
C TYR A 84 1.29 3.59 -2.13
N GLU A 85 2.31 2.82 -1.76
CA GLU A 85 3.36 2.41 -2.68
C GLU A 85 2.95 1.07 -3.29
N LEU A 86 2.96 0.96 -4.61
CA LEU A 86 2.58 -0.23 -5.36
C LEU A 86 3.70 -0.68 -6.28
N ARG A 87 3.84 -1.99 -6.47
CA ARG A 87 4.72 -2.59 -7.50
C ARG A 87 4.03 -3.76 -8.19
N CYS A 88 4.26 -3.90 -9.49
CA CYS A 88 3.81 -5.07 -10.24
C CYS A 88 4.73 -6.26 -9.94
N VAL A 89 4.14 -7.42 -9.64
CA VAL A 89 4.86 -8.65 -9.29
C VAL A 89 4.33 -9.84 -10.09
N ASP A 90 5.06 -10.95 -10.06
CA ASP A 90 4.60 -12.27 -10.52
C ASP A 90 4.10 -12.35 -11.98
N HIS A 91 4.48 -11.42 -12.86
CA HIS A 91 4.09 -11.47 -14.27
C HIS A 91 5.14 -10.92 -15.25
N ILE A 92 5.93 -11.81 -15.87
CA ILE A 92 7.06 -11.44 -16.75
C ILE A 92 6.67 -10.66 -18.00
N LEU A 93 5.47 -10.90 -18.54
CA LEU A 93 5.03 -10.23 -19.78
C LEU A 93 4.48 -8.82 -19.53
N TRP A 94 3.92 -8.58 -18.35
CA TRP A 94 3.12 -7.38 -18.05
C TRP A 94 3.85 -6.43 -17.13
N CYS A 95 4.52 -6.92 -16.08
CA CYS A 95 5.31 -6.08 -15.21
C CYS A 95 6.55 -5.54 -15.93
N LEU A 96 6.96 -4.32 -15.58
CA LEU A 96 8.21 -3.76 -16.06
C LEU A 96 9.41 -4.45 -15.40
N LEU A 97 10.53 -4.48 -16.14
CA LEU A 97 11.77 -5.09 -15.65
C LEU A 97 12.27 -4.37 -14.40
N GLY A 98 12.70 -5.13 -13.40
CA GLY A 98 13.18 -4.59 -12.12
C GLY A 98 12.06 -4.30 -11.10
N SER A 99 10.79 -4.57 -11.45
CA SER A 99 9.62 -4.34 -10.60
C SER A 99 9.64 -2.96 -9.92
N PRO A 100 9.70 -1.87 -10.70
CA PRO A 100 9.63 -0.53 -10.16
C PRO A 100 8.35 -0.33 -9.35
N SER A 101 8.40 0.58 -8.37
CA SER A 101 7.24 0.98 -7.59
C SER A 101 6.78 2.40 -7.92
N VAL A 102 5.50 2.65 -7.68
CA VAL A 102 4.86 3.96 -7.82
C VAL A 102 4.09 4.28 -6.56
N THR A 103 4.15 5.55 -6.12
CA THR A 103 3.31 6.03 -5.02
C THR A 103 2.06 6.68 -5.61
N LEU A 104 0.89 6.29 -5.10
CA LEU A 104 -0.39 6.82 -5.53
C LEU A 104 -1.24 7.27 -4.35
N THR A 105 -2.16 8.20 -4.61
CA THR A 105 -3.15 8.66 -3.63
C THR A 105 -4.51 8.04 -3.92
N ALA A 106 -5.19 7.55 -2.90
CA ALA A 106 -6.57 7.13 -2.98
C ALA A 106 -7.49 8.34 -3.11
N THR A 107 -8.13 8.49 -4.26
CA THR A 107 -8.99 9.65 -4.57
C THR A 107 -10.40 9.25 -4.92
N ASP A 108 -10.65 7.98 -5.17
CA ASP A 108 -11.93 7.49 -5.66
C ASP A 108 -12.27 6.10 -5.12
N PHE A 109 -13.47 5.65 -5.45
CA PHE A 109 -14.01 4.34 -5.15
C PHE A 109 -14.25 3.58 -6.44
N CYS A 110 -13.70 2.37 -6.54
CA CYS A 110 -14.02 1.47 -7.65
C CYS A 110 -15.27 0.64 -7.29
N PRO A 111 -16.43 0.90 -7.92
CA PRO A 111 -17.67 0.22 -7.58
C PRO A 111 -17.64 -1.26 -8.01
N PRO A 112 -18.25 -2.17 -7.24
CA PRO A 112 -18.37 -3.56 -7.64
C PRO A 112 -19.32 -3.73 -8.83
N ASN A 113 -18.99 -4.67 -9.71
CA ASN A 113 -19.85 -5.13 -10.79
C ASN A 113 -20.15 -6.63 -10.62
N TYR A 114 -21.18 -6.94 -9.84
CA TYR A 114 -21.57 -8.32 -9.52
C TYR A 114 -22.21 -9.08 -10.68
N GLY A 115 -22.54 -8.40 -11.79
CA GLY A 115 -23.00 -9.05 -13.02
C GLY A 115 -21.87 -9.69 -13.82
N LEU A 116 -20.62 -9.36 -13.51
CA LEU A 116 -19.42 -9.87 -14.17
C LEU A 116 -18.56 -10.72 -13.23
N SER A 117 -17.84 -11.67 -13.81
CA SER A 117 -16.91 -12.50 -13.05
C SER A 117 -15.73 -11.68 -12.55
N LYS A 118 -15.15 -12.11 -11.43
CA LYS A 118 -14.01 -11.46 -10.77
C LYS A 118 -12.76 -11.34 -11.65
N ASP A 119 -12.67 -12.12 -12.72
CA ASP A 119 -11.51 -12.17 -13.62
C ASP A 119 -11.81 -11.51 -14.98
N TYR A 120 -13.08 -11.15 -15.24
CA TYR A 120 -13.54 -10.50 -16.47
C TYR A 120 -14.52 -9.37 -16.15
N GLY A 121 -14.00 -8.26 -15.61
CA GLY A 121 -14.74 -7.02 -15.37
C GLY A 121 -15.35 -6.84 -13.97
N GLY A 122 -15.39 -7.90 -13.15
CA GLY A 122 -15.77 -7.84 -11.73
C GLY A 122 -14.59 -7.59 -10.79
N TRP A 123 -13.60 -6.80 -11.19
CA TRP A 123 -12.30 -6.71 -10.49
C TRP A 123 -12.40 -6.16 -9.07
N CYS A 124 -13.32 -5.22 -8.84
CA CYS A 124 -13.56 -4.57 -7.54
C CYS A 124 -14.59 -5.29 -6.67
N ASN A 125 -15.05 -6.48 -7.09
CA ASN A 125 -16.02 -7.26 -6.33
C ASN A 125 -15.41 -7.76 -5.01
N PHE A 126 -16.16 -7.63 -3.93
CA PHE A 126 -15.80 -8.22 -2.63
C PHE A 126 -15.55 -9.74 -2.76
N PRO A 127 -14.53 -10.32 -2.11
CA PRO A 127 -13.58 -9.70 -1.16
C PRO A 127 -12.22 -9.32 -1.80
N LYS A 128 -12.18 -8.91 -3.07
CA LYS A 128 -10.90 -8.55 -3.70
C LYS A 128 -10.39 -7.19 -3.24
N GLU A 129 -9.12 -7.15 -2.85
CA GLU A 129 -8.34 -5.92 -2.76
C GLU A 129 -7.88 -5.54 -4.18
N HIS A 130 -8.31 -4.36 -4.65
CA HIS A 130 -8.07 -3.92 -6.01
C HIS A 130 -7.86 -2.41 -6.10
N PHE A 131 -6.94 -2.01 -6.97
CA PHE A 131 -6.64 -0.62 -7.31
C PHE A 131 -6.96 -0.35 -8.78
N GLU A 132 -7.92 0.54 -9.03
CA GLU A 132 -8.15 1.08 -10.35
C GLU A 132 -7.31 2.36 -10.49
N MET A 133 -6.15 2.24 -11.14
CA MET A 133 -5.15 3.31 -11.19
C MET A 133 -5.41 4.27 -12.35
N SER A 134 -4.90 5.51 -12.23
CA SER A 134 -4.69 6.34 -13.42
C SER A 134 -3.76 5.64 -14.43
N GLU A 135 -4.00 5.84 -15.73
CA GLU A 135 -3.17 5.28 -16.80
C GLU A 135 -1.69 5.69 -16.68
N ALA A 136 -1.43 6.91 -16.21
CA ALA A 136 -0.09 7.41 -15.97
C ALA A 136 0.64 6.61 -14.89
N ALA A 137 0.02 6.38 -13.72
CA ALA A 137 0.62 5.58 -12.65
C ALA A 137 0.79 4.11 -13.04
N PHE A 138 -0.18 3.52 -13.74
CA PHE A 138 -0.11 2.12 -14.16
C PHE A 138 1.08 1.87 -15.09
N ALA A 139 1.33 2.80 -16.02
CA ALA A 139 2.42 2.73 -16.98
C ALA A 139 3.82 2.79 -16.34
N GLU A 140 3.94 3.20 -15.08
CA GLU A 140 5.20 3.19 -14.34
C GLU A 140 5.57 1.82 -13.76
N ILE A 141 4.60 0.90 -13.65
CA ILE A 141 4.81 -0.45 -13.08
C ILE A 141 4.49 -1.59 -14.04
N ALA A 142 3.64 -1.35 -15.04
CA ALA A 142 3.17 -2.38 -15.97
C ALA A 142 2.93 -1.85 -17.39
N LYS A 143 2.94 -2.76 -18.37
CA LYS A 143 2.58 -2.47 -19.76
C LYS A 143 1.07 -2.33 -19.88
N ARG A 144 0.60 -1.22 -20.47
CA ARG A 144 -0.82 -0.92 -20.74
C ARG A 144 -1.59 -1.97 -21.56
N LYS A 145 -0.90 -2.95 -22.16
CA LYS A 145 -1.56 -4.05 -22.87
C LYS A 145 -2.21 -5.07 -21.92
N ALA A 146 -1.88 -5.03 -20.63
CA ALA A 146 -2.48 -5.90 -19.62
C ALA A 146 -3.82 -5.34 -19.13
N ASP A 147 -4.88 -6.14 -19.16
CA ASP A 147 -6.18 -5.77 -18.60
C ASP A 147 -6.14 -5.68 -17.07
N ILE A 148 -5.34 -6.55 -16.43
CA ILE A 148 -5.16 -6.61 -14.97
C ILE A 148 -3.77 -7.17 -14.66
N VAL A 149 -3.12 -6.68 -13.60
CA VAL A 149 -1.84 -7.20 -13.11
C VAL A 149 -1.88 -7.53 -11.62
N PRO A 150 -1.14 -8.55 -11.16
CA PRO A 150 -0.89 -8.75 -9.75
C PRO A 150 0.06 -7.67 -9.23
N VAL A 151 -0.28 -7.10 -8.08
CA VAL A 151 0.55 -6.07 -7.42
C VAL A 151 0.79 -6.42 -5.97
N GLN A 152 1.88 -5.88 -5.45
CA GLN A 152 2.06 -5.73 -4.02
C GLN A 152 1.93 -4.26 -3.66
N TYR A 153 1.35 -3.98 -2.49
CA TYR A 153 1.16 -2.62 -2.00
C TYR A 153 1.45 -2.51 -0.50
N LYS A 154 1.78 -1.30 -0.04
CA LYS A 154 1.83 -0.95 1.38
C LYS A 154 1.40 0.50 1.59
N ARG A 155 0.97 0.86 2.80
CA ARG A 155 0.70 2.27 3.14
C ARG A 155 2.00 3.02 3.31
N VAL A 156 2.04 4.24 2.79
CA VAL A 156 3.18 5.15 2.94
C VAL A 156 2.70 6.55 3.34
N LYS A 157 3.64 7.38 3.81
CA LYS A 157 3.37 8.80 3.98
C LYS A 157 3.18 9.43 2.61
N CYS A 158 2.16 10.26 2.46
CA CYS A 158 1.95 10.99 1.22
C CYS A 158 3.09 11.97 0.96
N GLU A 159 3.64 11.94 -0.26
CA GLU A 159 4.50 13.00 -0.74
C GLU A 159 3.64 14.17 -1.17
N ARG A 160 3.64 15.24 -0.38
CA ARG A 160 3.01 16.52 -0.73
C ARG A 160 4.10 17.55 -0.93
N SER A 161 4.18 18.13 -2.12
CA SER A 161 4.91 19.37 -2.34
C SER A 161 3.99 20.54 -2.00
N GLY A 162 4.24 21.24 -0.89
CA GLY A 162 3.60 22.54 -0.62
C GLY A 162 2.91 22.79 0.72
N GLY A 163 3.12 21.97 1.77
CA GLY A 163 2.65 22.26 3.14
C GLY A 163 1.29 21.67 3.50
#